data_AF-A0A936C0V2-F1
#
_entry.id   AF-A0A936C0V2-F1
#
_cell.length_a   1.000
_cell.length_b   1.000
_cell.length_c   1.000
_cell.angle_alpha   90.00
_cell.angle_beta   90.00
_cell.angle_gamma   90.00
#
_symmetry.space_group_name_H-M   'P 1'
#
loop_
_entity.id
_entity.type
_entity.pdbx_description
1 polymer ?
#
loop_
_entity_poly.entity_id
_entity_poly.type
_entity_poly.pdbx_seq_one_letter_code
_entity_poly.pdbx_strand_id
1 'polypeptide(L)'
;MRYVPSRMWTRTLSVVLCFWVTSARAAPPTQSADGPRARPDHALSEYARLLSTYVDAKGRVDYKGLAAKDLEALHLVIDWFAGAEAPFENSQKVGFYVDAYNASVLNAVIRFGRPRSVLDVRGFFSSIKHKVAGQSLTLDQLEKEVLKPIANDPRTHFILVCGAVGCPILEAQPYSGSDIEARMENATRRYLQGPTGAIPGPNSIRLSKIFDWYSKDFGNSTQLVSFVRARLLPSAQAVLGPSPTIDFIDYNWTLNQQ
;
A
#
# COMPACT_ATOMS: atom_id res chain seq x y z
N MET A 1 24.36 19.63 -16.79
CA MET A 1 23.52 19.63 -18.01
C MET A 1 24.36 20.13 -19.18
N ARG A 2 24.68 19.27 -20.14
CA ARG A 2 25.36 19.64 -21.39
C ARG A 2 24.47 19.21 -22.56
N TYR A 3 24.07 20.19 -23.37
CA TYR A 3 23.21 20.09 -24.53
C TYR A 3 24.07 19.87 -25.78
N VAL A 4 23.68 18.96 -26.67
CA VAL A 4 24.35 18.74 -27.97
C VAL A 4 23.27 18.72 -29.06
N PRO A 5 23.35 19.59 -30.09
CA PRO A 5 22.34 19.65 -31.15
C PRO A 5 22.69 18.72 -32.33
N SER A 6 21.69 18.05 -32.89
CA SER A 6 21.82 17.19 -34.08
C SER A 6 21.69 18.00 -35.38
N ARG A 7 22.60 17.74 -36.33
CA ARG A 7 22.66 18.36 -37.67
C ARG A 7 21.60 17.80 -38.62
N MET A 8 20.96 18.68 -39.40
CA MET A 8 20.07 18.36 -40.52
C MET A 8 20.85 17.74 -41.69
N TRP A 9 20.35 16.65 -42.26
CA TRP A 9 20.78 16.09 -43.54
C TRP A 9 19.64 16.25 -44.55
N THR A 10 19.93 16.92 -45.67
CA THR A 10 19.06 17.00 -46.85
C THR A 10 19.05 15.66 -47.59
N ARG A 11 17.87 15.08 -47.82
CA ARG A 11 17.69 13.89 -48.65
C ARG A 11 17.03 14.27 -49.98
N THR A 12 17.71 13.94 -51.07
CA THR A 12 17.23 13.92 -52.44
C THR A 12 16.12 12.87 -52.60
N LEU A 13 15.01 13.23 -53.26
CA LEU A 13 13.96 12.29 -53.67
C LEU A 13 14.38 11.58 -54.95
N SER A 14 14.44 10.26 -54.93
CA SER A 14 14.36 9.42 -56.13
C SER A 14 13.09 8.57 -56.01
N VAL A 15 12.17 8.73 -56.96
CA VAL A 15 10.95 7.95 -57.06
C VAL A 15 11.29 6.61 -57.72
N VAL A 16 11.16 5.52 -56.97
CA VAL A 16 11.20 4.15 -57.48
C VAL A 16 9.77 3.61 -57.46
N LEU A 17 9.24 3.29 -58.63
CA LEU A 17 7.96 2.58 -58.78
C LEU A 17 8.18 1.10 -58.42
N CYS A 18 7.69 0.65 -57.26
CA CYS A 18 7.62 -0.77 -56.92
C CYS A 18 6.25 -1.35 -57.29
N PHE A 19 6.26 -2.35 -58.17
CA PHE A 19 5.12 -3.22 -58.43
C PHE A 19 4.86 -4.12 -57.20
N TRP A 20 3.64 -4.06 -56.66
CA TRP A 20 3.20 -4.96 -55.60
C TRP A 20 2.77 -6.30 -56.21
N VAL A 21 3.52 -7.37 -55.94
CA VAL A 21 3.05 -8.75 -56.06
C VAL A 21 2.64 -9.20 -54.66
N THR A 22 1.34 -9.37 -54.42
CA THR A 22 0.80 -9.84 -53.14
C THR A 22 0.95 -11.35 -53.02
N SER A 23 2.11 -11.81 -52.55
CA SER A 23 2.24 -13.14 -51.98
C SER A 23 1.72 -13.11 -50.54
N ALA A 24 0.56 -13.72 -50.31
CA ALA A 24 0.01 -13.91 -48.97
C ALA A 24 0.90 -14.89 -48.19
N ARG A 25 1.87 -14.35 -47.44
CA ARG A 25 2.69 -15.12 -46.51
C ARG A 25 1.89 -15.27 -45.22
N ALA A 26 1.45 -16.49 -44.92
CA ALA A 26 0.80 -16.80 -43.65
C ALA A 26 1.71 -16.38 -42.49
N ALA A 27 1.18 -15.56 -41.58
CA ALA A 27 1.88 -15.20 -40.35
C ALA A 27 2.12 -16.47 -39.52
N PRO A 28 3.29 -16.63 -38.89
CA PRO A 28 3.52 -17.73 -37.96
C PRO A 28 2.53 -17.61 -36.78
N PRO A 29 2.06 -18.74 -36.23
CA PRO A 29 1.13 -18.72 -35.11
C PRO A 29 1.78 -18.03 -33.91
N THR A 30 1.13 -16.98 -33.41
CA THR A 30 1.43 -16.36 -32.13
C THR A 30 1.23 -17.40 -31.03
N GLN A 31 2.32 -17.91 -30.47
CA GLN A 31 2.26 -18.64 -29.21
C GLN A 31 1.84 -17.65 -28.12
N SER A 32 0.66 -17.88 -27.54
CA SER A 32 0.17 -17.16 -26.37
C SER A 32 1.10 -17.43 -25.18
N ALA A 33 1.70 -16.38 -24.63
CA ALA A 33 2.56 -16.43 -23.45
C ALA A 33 1.79 -16.49 -22.11
N ASP A 34 0.60 -17.09 -22.09
CA ASP A 34 -0.21 -17.21 -20.88
C ASP A 34 -0.05 -18.61 -20.29
N GLY A 35 0.89 -18.73 -19.35
CA GLY A 35 0.67 -19.65 -18.23
C GLY A 35 -0.60 -19.23 -17.46
N PRO A 36 -1.19 -20.09 -16.64
CA PRO A 36 -2.46 -19.78 -15.98
C PRO A 36 -2.28 -18.63 -14.98
N ARG A 37 -2.46 -17.39 -15.42
CA ARG A 37 -2.67 -16.24 -14.53
C ARG A 37 -4.05 -16.40 -13.91
N ALA A 38 -4.12 -16.37 -12.58
CA ALA A 38 -5.39 -16.34 -11.88
C ALA A 38 -6.23 -15.14 -12.38
N ARG A 39 -7.51 -15.37 -12.69
CA ARG A 39 -8.42 -14.27 -13.05
C ARG A 39 -8.50 -13.27 -11.88
N PRO A 40 -8.64 -11.96 -12.12
CA PRO A 40 -8.68 -10.93 -11.08
C PRO A 40 -9.59 -11.26 -9.89
N ASP A 41 -10.80 -11.74 -10.17
CA ASP A 41 -11.78 -12.08 -9.13
C ASP A 41 -11.32 -13.23 -8.22
N HIS A 42 -10.57 -14.19 -8.77
CA HIS A 42 -10.05 -15.31 -7.99
C HIS A 42 -8.91 -14.89 -7.06
N ALA A 43 -7.98 -14.05 -7.53
CA ALA A 43 -6.86 -13.60 -6.72
C ALA A 43 -7.31 -12.70 -5.56
N LEU A 44 -8.23 -11.77 -5.81
CA LEU A 44 -8.79 -10.93 -4.74
C LEU A 44 -9.63 -11.72 -3.74
N SER A 45 -10.41 -12.70 -4.21
CA SER A 45 -11.16 -13.61 -3.33
C SER A 45 -10.23 -14.45 -2.46
N GLU A 46 -9.13 -14.93 -3.04
CA GLU A 46 -8.12 -15.68 -2.28
C GLU A 46 -7.43 -14.79 -1.24
N TYR A 47 -7.09 -13.55 -1.59
CA TYR A 47 -6.53 -12.59 -0.63
C TYR A 47 -7.51 -12.30 0.51
N ALA A 48 -8.81 -12.14 0.22
CA ALA A 48 -9.85 -11.97 1.23
C ALA A 48 -9.95 -13.19 2.16
N ARG A 49 -9.84 -14.42 1.61
CA ARG A 49 -9.78 -15.65 2.42
C ARG A 49 -8.57 -15.66 3.34
N LEU A 50 -7.38 -15.31 2.84
CA LEU A 50 -6.16 -15.26 3.64
C LEU A 50 -6.27 -14.23 4.77
N LEU A 51 -6.72 -13.02 4.46
CA LEU A 51 -6.92 -11.97 5.47
C LEU A 51 -7.94 -12.40 6.54
N SER A 52 -9.09 -12.95 6.15
CA SER A 52 -10.11 -13.40 7.10
C SER A 52 -9.69 -14.62 7.94
N THR A 53 -8.78 -15.45 7.43
CA THR A 53 -8.27 -16.64 8.15
C THR A 53 -7.17 -16.28 9.14
N TYR A 54 -6.25 -15.39 8.75
CA TYR A 54 -5.00 -15.16 9.47
C TYR A 54 -4.90 -13.81 10.18
N VAL A 55 -5.85 -12.90 10.01
CA VAL A 55 -5.86 -11.59 10.69
C VAL A 55 -6.96 -11.55 11.74
N ASP A 56 -6.59 -11.31 13.00
CA ASP A 56 -7.55 -11.21 14.09
C ASP A 56 -8.27 -9.84 14.12
N ALA A 57 -9.28 -9.69 14.97
CA ALA A 57 -10.04 -8.44 15.10
C ALA A 57 -9.20 -7.22 15.55
N LYS A 58 -7.99 -7.46 16.09
CA LYS A 58 -7.03 -6.43 16.50
C LYS A 58 -6.01 -6.12 15.39
N GLY A 59 -6.09 -6.78 14.24
CA GLY A 59 -5.15 -6.62 13.12
C GLY A 59 -3.83 -7.36 13.31
N ARG A 60 -3.77 -8.34 14.23
CA ARG A 60 -2.58 -9.19 14.40
C ARG A 60 -2.63 -10.39 13.47
N VAL A 61 -1.49 -10.79 12.95
CA VAL A 61 -1.37 -11.80 11.90
C VAL A 61 -0.82 -13.11 12.48
N ASP A 62 -1.49 -14.22 12.20
CA ASP A 62 -0.93 -15.56 12.41
C ASP A 62 0.03 -15.90 11.25
N TYR A 63 1.20 -15.27 11.29
CA TYR A 63 2.27 -15.55 10.32
C TYR A 63 2.73 -17.00 10.35
N LYS A 64 2.59 -17.71 11.48
CA LYS A 64 2.97 -19.11 11.61
C LYS A 64 2.03 -19.99 10.81
N GLY A 65 0.72 -19.82 11.01
CA GLY A 65 -0.31 -20.55 10.29
C GLY A 65 -0.26 -20.27 8.79
N LEU A 66 -0.17 -18.98 8.42
CA LEU A 66 -0.11 -18.57 7.01
C LEU A 66 1.09 -19.20 6.30
N ALA A 67 2.29 -19.12 6.89
CA ALA A 67 3.50 -19.72 6.32
C ALA A 67 3.42 -21.26 6.23
N ALA A 68 2.76 -21.92 7.18
CA ALA A 68 2.71 -23.37 7.24
C ALA A 68 1.65 -24.00 6.34
N LYS A 69 0.53 -23.29 6.10
CA LYS A 69 -0.66 -23.88 5.47
C LYS A 69 -1.03 -23.26 4.13
N ASP A 70 -0.74 -21.97 3.93
CA ASP A 70 -1.29 -21.18 2.83
C ASP A 70 -0.23 -20.30 2.14
N LEU A 71 1.06 -20.64 2.29
CA LEU A 71 2.15 -19.85 1.70
C LEU A 71 2.05 -19.78 0.17
N GLU A 72 1.72 -20.88 -0.49
CA GLU A 72 1.53 -20.91 -1.94
C GLU A 72 0.33 -20.06 -2.39
N ALA A 73 -0.76 -20.05 -1.62
CA ALA A 73 -1.89 -19.16 -1.90
C ALA A 73 -1.49 -17.68 -1.78
N LEU A 74 -0.67 -17.32 -0.79
CA LEU A 74 -0.12 -15.97 -0.68
C LEU A 74 0.80 -15.64 -1.88
N HIS A 75 1.65 -16.58 -2.31
CA HIS A 75 2.50 -16.37 -3.48
C HIS A 75 1.68 -16.14 -4.76
N LEU A 76 0.57 -16.86 -4.96
CA LEU A 76 -0.34 -16.63 -6.09
C LEU A 76 -0.96 -15.22 -6.06
N VAL A 77 -1.30 -14.70 -4.88
CA VAL A 77 -1.76 -13.31 -4.71
C VAL A 77 -0.66 -12.31 -5.08
N ILE A 78 0.58 -12.55 -4.63
CA ILE A 78 1.73 -11.69 -4.96
C ILE A 78 2.02 -11.71 -6.46
N ASP A 79 2.01 -12.87 -7.09
CA ASP A 79 2.23 -13.02 -8.54
C ASP A 79 1.13 -12.34 -9.35
N TRP A 80 -0.11 -12.37 -8.85
CA TRP A 80 -1.20 -11.60 -9.44
C TRP A 80 -0.94 -10.10 -9.38
N PHE A 81 -0.64 -9.53 -8.20
CA PHE A 81 -0.29 -8.11 -8.08
C PHE A 81 0.92 -7.72 -8.95
N ALA A 82 1.88 -8.63 -9.12
CA ALA A 82 3.04 -8.41 -9.96
C ALA A 82 2.70 -8.26 -11.45
N GLY A 83 1.72 -9.01 -11.95
CA GLY A 83 1.33 -9.03 -13.37
C GLY A 83 0.06 -8.24 -13.72
N ALA A 84 -0.75 -7.85 -12.74
CA ALA A 84 -2.00 -7.13 -12.96
C ALA A 84 -1.75 -5.70 -13.45
N GLU A 85 -2.58 -5.22 -14.37
CA GLU A 85 -2.63 -3.80 -14.69
C GLU A 85 -3.37 -3.07 -13.56
N ALA A 86 -2.81 -1.96 -13.11
CA ALA A 86 -3.51 -1.12 -12.13
C ALA A 86 -4.83 -0.61 -12.73
N PRO A 87 -5.93 -0.51 -11.95
CA PRO A 87 -7.20 0.04 -12.41
C PRO A 87 -7.04 1.42 -13.04
N PHE A 88 -8.00 1.89 -13.83
CA PHE A 88 -7.93 3.23 -14.43
C PHE A 88 -8.33 4.36 -13.46
N GLU A 89 -9.39 4.13 -12.68
CA GLU A 89 -9.94 5.10 -11.74
C GLU A 89 -9.09 5.23 -10.47
N ASN A 90 -8.85 6.46 -10.01
CA ASN A 90 -7.96 6.70 -8.88
C ASN A 90 -8.41 6.01 -7.59
N SER A 91 -9.70 6.03 -7.25
CA SER A 91 -10.22 5.37 -6.05
C SER A 91 -9.95 3.86 -6.06
N GLN A 92 -10.11 3.22 -7.22
CA GLN A 92 -9.80 1.80 -7.42
C GLN A 92 -8.28 1.55 -7.38
N LYS A 93 -7.46 2.44 -7.95
CA LYS A 93 -6.00 2.37 -7.87
C LYS A 93 -5.50 2.43 -6.44
N VAL A 94 -6.05 3.31 -5.60
CA VAL A 94 -5.65 3.40 -4.18
C VAL A 94 -5.88 2.06 -3.49
N GLY A 95 -7.08 1.48 -3.62
CA GLY A 95 -7.38 0.17 -3.04
C GLY A 95 -6.43 -0.93 -3.52
N PHE A 96 -6.18 -0.99 -4.84
CA PHE A 96 -5.25 -1.94 -5.44
C PHE A 96 -3.83 -1.84 -4.87
N TYR A 97 -3.27 -0.63 -4.82
CA TYR A 97 -1.89 -0.46 -4.36
C TYR A 97 -1.75 -0.60 -2.83
N VAL A 98 -2.79 -0.27 -2.05
CA VAL A 98 -2.83 -0.55 -0.61
C VAL A 98 -2.81 -2.06 -0.37
N ASP A 99 -3.63 -2.82 -1.10
CA ASP A 99 -3.63 -4.27 -0.98
C ASP A 99 -2.29 -4.89 -1.41
N ALA A 100 -1.70 -4.40 -2.51
CA ALA A 100 -0.39 -4.84 -2.98
C ALA A 100 0.71 -4.56 -1.95
N TYR A 101 0.69 -3.38 -1.31
CA TYR A 101 1.61 -3.03 -0.23
C TYR A 101 1.45 -3.97 0.96
N ASN A 102 0.23 -4.12 1.45
CA ASN A 102 -0.05 -4.93 2.64
C ASN A 102 0.29 -6.41 2.40
N ALA A 103 -0.07 -6.98 1.24
CA ALA A 103 0.31 -8.34 0.85
C ALA A 103 1.84 -8.49 0.76
N SER A 104 2.53 -7.48 0.21
CA SER A 104 3.99 -7.46 0.12
C SER A 104 4.67 -7.47 1.49
N VAL A 105 4.11 -6.76 2.48
CA VAL A 105 4.58 -6.80 3.87
C VAL A 105 4.38 -8.20 4.45
N LEU A 106 3.19 -8.81 4.29
CA LEU A 106 2.92 -10.17 4.78
C LEU A 106 3.94 -11.17 4.23
N ASN A 107 4.15 -11.14 2.91
CA ASN A 107 5.10 -12.01 2.23
C ASN A 107 6.54 -11.77 2.70
N ALA A 108 6.97 -10.50 2.83
CA ALA A 108 8.31 -10.18 3.32
C ALA A 108 8.55 -10.69 4.74
N VAL A 109 7.61 -10.47 5.66
CA VAL A 109 7.73 -10.95 7.05
C VAL A 109 7.95 -12.47 7.08
N ILE A 110 7.18 -13.23 6.30
CA ILE A 110 7.32 -14.68 6.22
C ILE A 110 8.66 -15.06 5.59
N ARG A 111 9.03 -14.44 4.47
CA ARG A 111 10.28 -14.68 3.74
C ARG A 111 11.52 -14.49 4.63
N PHE A 112 11.49 -13.53 5.56
CA PHE A 112 12.60 -13.27 6.48
C PHE A 112 12.44 -13.98 7.84
N GLY A 113 11.60 -14.99 7.93
CA GLY A 113 11.53 -15.88 9.10
C GLY A 113 10.79 -15.29 10.30
N ARG A 114 9.91 -14.30 10.09
CA ARG A 114 9.14 -13.60 11.14
C ARG A 114 10.07 -12.96 12.18
N PRO A 115 10.80 -11.91 11.79
CA PRO A 115 11.72 -11.23 12.70
C PRO A 115 10.95 -10.63 13.89
N ARG A 116 11.64 -10.37 15.02
CA ARG A 116 10.99 -9.74 16.18
C ARG A 116 10.49 -8.34 15.85
N SER A 117 11.18 -7.65 14.97
CA SER A 117 10.77 -6.39 14.36
C SER A 117 11.07 -6.41 12.86
N VAL A 118 10.21 -5.78 12.06
CA VAL A 118 10.52 -5.50 10.65
C VAL A 118 11.80 -4.66 10.49
N LEU A 119 12.20 -3.89 11.52
CA LEU A 119 13.45 -3.13 11.53
C LEU A 119 14.70 -4.00 11.75
N ASP A 120 14.56 -5.23 12.22
CA ASP A 120 15.68 -6.18 12.33
C ASP A 120 16.16 -6.63 10.93
N VAL A 121 15.32 -6.43 9.89
CA VAL A 121 15.67 -6.72 8.49
C VAL A 121 16.17 -5.44 7.84
N ARG A 122 17.47 -5.40 7.55
CA ARG A 122 18.11 -4.23 6.94
C ARG A 122 17.44 -3.86 5.61
N GLY A 123 16.96 -2.61 5.53
CA GLY A 123 16.35 -2.07 4.33
C GLY A 123 14.98 -2.67 4.00
N PHE A 124 14.25 -3.18 5.00
CA PHE A 124 12.91 -3.77 4.83
C PHE A 124 12.00 -2.93 3.93
N PHE A 125 11.93 -1.61 4.18
CA PHE A 125 11.10 -0.69 3.40
C PHE A 125 11.81 -0.09 2.18
N SER A 126 13.14 0.07 2.23
CA SER A 126 13.90 0.94 1.32
C SER A 126 14.80 0.22 0.32
N SER A 127 15.01 -1.10 0.49
CA SER A 127 15.96 -1.87 -0.32
C SER A 127 15.33 -3.14 -0.91
N ILE A 128 14.40 -3.75 -0.19
CA ILE A 128 13.73 -4.97 -0.65
C ILE A 128 12.73 -4.60 -1.75
N LYS A 129 12.83 -5.30 -2.88
CA LYS A 129 12.02 -5.05 -4.07
C LYS A 129 10.86 -6.02 -4.18
N HIS A 130 9.72 -5.49 -4.57
CA HIS A 130 8.45 -6.15 -4.81
C HIS A 130 8.00 -5.83 -6.23
N LYS A 131 7.47 -6.83 -6.93
CA LYS A 131 6.86 -6.60 -8.23
C LYS A 131 5.40 -6.23 -8.02
N VAL A 132 4.99 -5.07 -8.53
CA VAL A 132 3.60 -4.60 -8.50
C VAL A 132 3.32 -3.91 -9.82
N ALA A 133 2.26 -4.31 -10.51
CA ALA A 133 1.86 -3.78 -11.80
C ALA A 133 3.00 -3.65 -12.83
N GLY A 134 3.80 -4.72 -12.95
CA GLY A 134 4.95 -4.78 -13.86
C GLY A 134 6.18 -3.97 -13.41
N GLN A 135 6.10 -3.23 -12.30
CA GLN A 135 7.21 -2.42 -11.78
C GLN A 135 7.91 -3.11 -10.61
N SER A 136 9.22 -2.90 -10.48
CA SER A 136 10.04 -3.40 -9.37
C SER A 136 10.31 -2.28 -8.36
N LEU A 137 9.47 -2.19 -7.33
CA LEU A 137 9.42 -1.09 -6.36
C LEU A 137 9.83 -1.55 -4.97
N THR A 138 10.36 -0.66 -4.15
CA THR A 138 10.41 -0.88 -2.69
C THR A 138 9.09 -0.47 -2.05
N LEU A 139 8.84 -0.85 -0.79
CA LEU A 139 7.65 -0.39 -0.07
C LEU A 139 7.64 1.14 0.06
N ASP A 140 8.80 1.76 0.29
CA ASP A 140 8.95 3.22 0.32
C ASP A 140 8.55 3.87 -1.02
N GLN A 141 8.96 3.27 -2.14
CA GLN A 141 8.61 3.79 -3.47
C GLN A 141 7.12 3.58 -3.77
N LEU A 142 6.58 2.42 -3.40
CA LEU A 142 5.15 2.13 -3.56
C LEU A 142 4.29 3.13 -2.77
N GLU A 143 4.68 3.48 -1.55
CA GLU A 143 4.01 4.50 -0.75
C GLU A 143 4.19 5.92 -1.32
N LYS A 144 5.44 6.35 -1.52
CA LYS A 144 5.76 7.76 -1.76
C LYS A 144 5.67 8.18 -3.22
N GLU A 145 6.04 7.30 -4.14
CA GLU A 145 6.12 7.59 -5.58
C GLU A 145 4.85 7.14 -6.32
N VAL A 146 4.11 6.16 -5.80
CA VAL A 146 2.91 5.62 -6.45
C VAL A 146 1.63 6.00 -5.71
N LEU A 147 1.48 5.63 -4.44
CA LEU A 147 0.24 5.83 -3.68
C LEU A 147 -0.01 7.31 -3.32
N LYS A 148 1.00 7.99 -2.80
CA LYS A 148 0.85 9.38 -2.33
C LYS A 148 0.35 10.34 -3.42
N PRO A 149 0.87 10.33 -4.66
CA PRO A 149 0.41 11.23 -5.71
C PRO A 149 -1.04 10.99 -6.17
N ILE A 150 -1.51 9.74 -6.15
CA ILE A 150 -2.86 9.39 -6.62
C ILE A 150 -3.93 9.55 -5.54
N ALA A 151 -3.58 9.32 -4.27
CA ALA A 151 -4.51 9.43 -3.16
C ALA A 151 -4.59 10.86 -2.63
N ASN A 152 -3.43 11.53 -2.47
CA ASN A 152 -3.30 12.86 -1.88
C ASN A 152 -4.13 13.06 -0.60
N ASP A 153 -4.16 12.03 0.25
CA ASP A 153 -4.96 12.01 1.48
C ASP A 153 -4.14 11.45 2.66
N PRO A 154 -4.03 12.19 3.78
CA PRO A 154 -3.28 11.73 4.96
C PRO A 154 -3.87 10.47 5.60
N ARG A 155 -5.12 10.11 5.31
CA ARG A 155 -5.76 8.90 5.84
C ARG A 155 -5.15 7.61 5.28
N THR A 156 -4.40 7.69 4.18
CA THR A 156 -3.64 6.56 3.63
C THR A 156 -2.65 5.96 4.64
N HIS A 157 -2.10 6.78 5.54
CA HIS A 157 -1.24 6.33 6.65
C HIS A 157 -1.91 5.35 7.62
N PHE A 158 -3.25 5.23 7.59
CA PHE A 158 -4.01 4.34 8.48
C PHE A 158 -4.49 3.05 7.80
N ILE A 159 -4.15 2.85 6.52
CA ILE A 159 -4.48 1.64 5.76
C ILE A 159 -3.24 0.95 5.18
N LEU A 160 -2.05 1.56 5.30
CA LEU A 160 -0.75 0.94 5.02
C LEU A 160 -0.17 0.34 6.30
N VAL A 161 -0.11 -0.98 6.36
CA VAL A 161 0.28 -1.69 7.59
C VAL A 161 1.70 -2.23 7.46
N CYS A 162 2.58 -1.64 8.26
CA CYS A 162 4.02 -1.92 8.28
C CYS A 162 4.43 -3.19 9.04
N GLY A 163 3.49 -3.96 9.59
CA GLY A 163 3.77 -5.22 10.30
C GLY A 163 4.22 -5.07 11.75
N ALA A 164 4.08 -3.90 12.37
CA ALA A 164 4.41 -3.65 13.77
C ALA A 164 3.16 -3.41 14.64
N VAL A 165 3.27 -3.65 15.95
CA VAL A 165 2.18 -3.43 16.92
C VAL A 165 1.73 -1.95 16.96
N GLY A 166 2.64 -1.01 16.73
CA GLY A 166 2.32 0.42 16.62
C GLY A 166 1.61 0.81 15.32
N CYS A 167 1.60 -0.06 14.31
CA CYS A 167 0.98 0.22 13.01
C CYS A 167 -0.55 0.32 13.14
N PRO A 168 -1.21 0.91 12.13
CA PRO A 168 -2.65 0.81 11.97
C PRO A 168 -3.12 -0.65 11.87
N ILE A 169 -4.42 -0.84 12.06
CA ILE A 169 -5.04 -2.16 12.04
C ILE A 169 -5.08 -2.69 10.60
N LEU A 170 -4.48 -3.85 10.36
CA LEU A 170 -4.72 -4.58 9.12
C LEU A 170 -6.16 -5.08 9.11
N GLU A 171 -6.93 -4.65 8.13
CA GLU A 171 -8.30 -5.12 7.97
C GLU A 171 -8.32 -6.55 7.40
N ALA A 172 -9.23 -7.38 7.92
CA ALA A 172 -9.41 -8.75 7.48
C ALA A 172 -10.13 -8.86 6.11
N GLN A 173 -10.11 -7.79 5.30
CA GLN A 173 -10.74 -7.68 3.99
C GLN A 173 -9.91 -6.73 3.09
N PRO A 174 -9.76 -7.03 1.78
CA PRO A 174 -9.08 -6.17 0.82
C PRO A 174 -9.78 -4.81 0.65
N TYR A 175 -9.03 -3.81 0.20
CA TYR A 175 -9.55 -2.48 -0.14
C TYR A 175 -9.99 -2.38 -1.61
N SER A 176 -9.46 -3.22 -2.49
CA SER A 176 -9.84 -3.29 -3.91
C SER A 176 -11.34 -3.57 -4.07
N GLY A 177 -12.00 -2.81 -4.94
CA GLY A 177 -13.44 -2.96 -5.20
C GLY A 177 -14.36 -2.40 -4.11
N SER A 178 -13.81 -1.76 -3.07
CA SER A 178 -14.58 -1.13 -1.99
C SER A 178 -14.70 0.39 -2.13
N ASP A 179 -15.57 1.01 -1.33
CA ASP A 179 -15.56 2.45 -1.11
C ASP A 179 -14.34 2.84 -0.26
N ILE A 180 -13.24 3.18 -0.95
CA ILE A 180 -11.95 3.48 -0.33
C ILE A 180 -12.02 4.68 0.62
N GLU A 181 -12.87 5.67 0.34
CA GLU A 181 -13.00 6.89 1.15
C GLU A 181 -13.63 6.58 2.50
N ALA A 182 -14.74 5.84 2.48
CA ALA A 182 -15.42 5.38 3.69
C ALA A 182 -14.52 4.44 4.51
N ARG A 183 -13.78 3.55 3.82
CA ARG A 183 -12.83 2.61 4.44
C ARG A 183 -11.67 3.33 5.13
N MET A 184 -11.04 4.29 4.46
CA MET A 184 -9.99 5.13 5.05
C MET A 184 -10.48 5.90 6.28
N GLU A 185 -11.68 6.49 6.20
CA GLU A 185 -12.29 7.20 7.32
C GLU A 185 -12.52 6.27 8.52
N ASN A 186 -13.06 5.07 8.28
CA ASN A 186 -13.29 4.08 9.33
C ASN A 186 -11.98 3.58 9.94
N ALA A 187 -10.97 3.26 9.12
CA ALA A 187 -9.65 2.85 9.59
C ALA A 187 -8.99 3.92 10.47
N THR A 188 -9.07 5.19 10.05
CA THR A 188 -8.56 6.33 10.82
C THR A 188 -9.24 6.44 12.19
N ARG A 189 -10.58 6.36 12.23
CA ARG A 189 -11.34 6.40 13.49
C ARG A 189 -10.98 5.25 14.42
N ARG A 190 -10.91 4.03 13.89
CA ARG A 190 -10.55 2.83 14.65
C ARG A 190 -9.15 2.94 15.22
N TYR A 191 -8.18 3.42 14.44
CA TYR A 191 -6.81 3.60 14.92
C TYR A 191 -6.73 4.65 16.03
N LEU A 192 -7.32 5.83 15.84
CA LEU A 192 -7.33 6.92 16.83
C LEU A 192 -7.99 6.52 18.15
N GLN A 193 -9.00 5.65 18.11
CA GLN A 193 -9.68 5.13 19.30
C GLN A 193 -8.94 3.93 19.94
N GLY A 194 -7.93 3.39 19.25
CA GLY A 194 -7.07 2.34 19.75
C GLY A 194 -5.99 2.84 20.70
N PRO A 195 -5.32 1.93 21.43
CA PRO A 195 -4.33 2.29 22.46
C PRO A 195 -3.06 2.93 21.90
N THR A 196 -2.82 2.83 20.59
CA THR A 196 -1.61 3.33 19.91
C THR A 196 -1.87 4.55 19.03
N GLY A 197 -3.13 4.96 18.85
CA GLY A 197 -3.49 6.05 17.94
C GLY A 197 -3.53 7.42 18.62
N ALA A 198 -4.42 7.60 19.60
CA ALA A 198 -4.52 8.82 20.38
C ALA A 198 -4.93 8.54 21.84
N ILE A 199 -4.29 9.25 22.77
CA ILE A 199 -4.60 9.21 24.21
C ILE A 199 -4.92 10.65 24.63
N PRO A 200 -6.21 11.05 24.62
CA PRO A 200 -6.66 12.35 25.10
C PRO A 200 -6.52 12.50 26.61
N GLY A 201 -6.14 13.68 27.07
CA GLY A 201 -6.09 14.10 28.46
C GLY A 201 -6.60 15.53 28.65
N PRO A 202 -6.66 16.04 29.89
CA PRO A 202 -7.10 17.41 30.16
C PRO A 202 -6.23 18.44 29.45
N ASN A 203 -6.77 19.07 28.39
CA ASN A 203 -6.04 20.01 27.53
C ASN A 203 -4.71 19.48 26.97
N SER A 204 -4.59 18.16 26.81
CA SER A 204 -3.42 17.50 26.23
C SER A 204 -3.84 16.30 25.38
N ILE A 205 -3.02 15.92 24.41
CA ILE A 205 -3.23 14.72 23.61
C ILE A 205 -1.89 14.10 23.28
N ARG A 206 -1.76 12.80 23.54
CA ARG A 206 -0.63 12.00 23.04
C ARG A 206 -1.05 11.30 21.75
N LEU A 207 -0.30 11.49 20.68
CA LEU A 207 -0.60 10.95 19.35
C LEU A 207 0.43 9.90 18.94
N SER A 208 0.05 8.98 18.05
CA SER A 208 1.01 8.09 17.38
C SER A 208 2.16 8.87 16.73
N LYS A 209 3.37 8.30 16.69
CA LYS A 209 4.51 8.87 15.94
C LYS A 209 4.26 9.04 14.44
N ILE A 210 3.22 8.39 13.88
CA ILE A 210 2.79 8.65 12.50
C ILE A 210 2.53 10.15 12.28
N PHE A 211 1.93 10.84 13.26
CA PHE A 211 1.66 12.28 13.17
C PHE A 211 2.93 13.14 13.28
N ASP A 212 4.01 12.60 13.84
CA ASP A 212 5.32 13.26 13.91
C ASP A 212 6.10 13.08 12.60
N TRP A 213 6.31 11.81 12.20
CA TRP A 213 7.06 11.43 11.00
C TRP A 213 6.45 11.98 9.72
N TYR A 214 5.12 12.04 9.65
CA TYR A 214 4.36 12.52 8.50
C TYR A 214 3.67 13.85 8.78
N SER A 215 4.19 14.66 9.71
CA SER A 215 3.62 15.96 10.11
C SER A 215 3.21 16.86 8.94
N LYS A 216 4.01 16.89 7.87
CA LYS A 216 3.72 17.67 6.65
C LYS A 216 2.39 17.30 5.98
N ASP A 217 1.95 16.05 6.12
CA ASP A 217 0.73 15.54 5.49
C ASP A 217 -0.53 15.96 6.28
N PHE A 218 -0.37 16.34 7.56
CA PHE A 218 -1.46 16.79 8.43
C PHE A 218 -1.56 18.32 8.57
N GLY A 219 -0.64 19.06 7.98
CA GLY A 219 -0.57 20.52 8.06
C GLY A 219 0.00 21.03 9.39
N ASN A 220 -0.42 22.22 9.80
CA ASN A 220 0.02 22.80 11.08
C ASN A 220 -0.71 22.16 12.28
N SER A 221 -0.29 22.50 13.50
CA SER A 221 -0.86 21.93 14.73
C SER A 221 -2.38 22.13 14.85
N THR A 222 -2.93 23.26 14.39
CA THR A 222 -4.39 23.52 14.40
C THR A 222 -5.13 22.58 13.45
N GLN A 223 -4.58 22.35 12.25
CA GLN A 223 -5.14 21.41 11.28
C GLN A 223 -5.06 19.97 11.80
N LEU A 224 -3.93 19.58 12.39
CA LEU A 224 -3.74 18.27 13.00
C LEU A 224 -4.75 18.01 14.14
N VAL A 225 -4.88 18.96 15.08
CA VAL A 225 -5.87 18.85 16.18
C VAL A 225 -7.28 18.74 15.62
N SER A 226 -7.62 19.52 14.59
CA SER A 226 -8.95 19.45 13.95
C SER A 226 -9.18 18.08 13.30
N PHE A 227 -8.17 17.56 12.59
CA PHE A 227 -8.21 16.24 11.94
C PHE A 227 -8.47 15.12 12.95
N VAL A 228 -7.76 15.14 14.08
CA VAL A 228 -7.91 14.14 15.15
C VAL A 228 -9.23 14.32 15.89
N ARG A 229 -9.55 15.54 16.34
CA ARG A 229 -10.75 15.83 17.13
C ARG A 229 -12.03 15.39 16.43
N ALA A 230 -12.14 15.59 15.12
CA ALA A 230 -13.31 15.17 14.32
C ALA A 230 -13.56 13.65 14.30
N ARG A 231 -12.58 12.85 14.74
CA ARG A 231 -12.57 11.38 14.66
C ARG A 231 -12.53 10.67 16.02
N LEU A 232 -12.38 11.44 17.09
CA LEU A 232 -12.47 10.95 18.46
C LEU A 232 -13.93 10.81 18.92
N LEU A 233 -14.15 10.00 19.95
CA LEU A 233 -15.45 9.90 20.63
C LEU A 233 -15.80 11.22 21.34
N PRO A 234 -17.09 11.56 21.52
CA PRO A 234 -17.50 12.80 22.19
C PRO A 234 -16.88 12.99 23.58
N SER A 235 -16.75 11.91 24.37
CA SER A 235 -16.11 11.93 25.69
C SER A 235 -14.64 12.34 25.62
N ALA A 236 -13.91 11.84 24.63
CA ALA A 236 -12.54 12.21 24.35
C ALA A 236 -12.41 13.65 23.84
N GLN A 237 -13.37 14.13 23.04
CA GLN A 237 -13.38 15.51 22.58
C GLN A 237 -13.60 16.50 23.73
N ALA A 238 -14.47 16.17 24.69
CA ALA A 238 -14.83 17.04 25.81
C ALA A 238 -13.67 17.36 26.76
N VAL A 239 -12.68 16.47 26.88
CA VAL A 239 -11.49 16.70 27.71
C VAL A 239 -10.40 17.50 26.99
N LEU A 240 -10.47 17.57 25.66
CA LEU A 240 -9.55 18.37 24.85
C LEU A 240 -9.99 19.83 24.88
N GLY A 241 -9.23 20.68 25.58
CA GLY A 241 -9.37 22.14 25.46
C GLY A 241 -9.13 22.60 24.01
N PRO A 242 -9.44 23.86 23.66
CA PRO A 242 -9.47 24.32 22.26
C PRO A 242 -8.15 24.10 21.51
N SER A 243 -7.02 24.23 22.22
CA SER A 243 -5.66 24.06 21.70
C SER A 243 -4.85 23.19 22.67
N PRO A 244 -5.04 21.86 22.64
CA PRO A 244 -4.37 20.95 23.56
C PRO A 244 -2.87 20.89 23.23
N THR A 245 -2.04 20.64 24.25
CA THR A 245 -0.63 20.29 24.01
C THR A 245 -0.54 18.94 23.31
N ILE A 246 0.39 18.81 22.36
CA ILE A 246 0.59 17.58 21.59
C ILE A 246 1.91 16.95 22.03
N ASP A 247 1.82 15.72 22.48
CA ASP A 247 2.94 14.83 22.74
C ASP A 247 2.82 13.57 21.87
N PHE A 248 3.87 12.74 21.84
CA PHE A 248 3.85 11.51 21.05
C PHE A 248 3.95 10.24 21.90
N ILE A 249 3.27 9.19 21.46
CA ILE A 249 3.31 7.84 22.02
C ILE A 249 4.56 7.15 21.45
N ASP A 250 5.28 6.36 22.26
CA ASP A 250 6.36 5.53 21.75
C ASP A 250 5.84 4.48 20.77
N TYR A 251 6.51 4.37 19.63
CA TYR A 251 6.09 3.47 18.57
C TYR A 251 6.61 2.05 18.80
N ASN A 252 5.71 1.11 19.04
CA ASN A 252 6.08 -0.28 19.28
C ASN A 252 6.37 -1.00 17.96
N TRP A 253 7.66 -1.16 17.64
CA TRP A 253 8.16 -1.84 16.44
C TRP A 253 8.16 -3.37 16.52
N THR A 254 7.68 -3.97 17.61
CA THR A 254 7.53 -5.43 17.72
C THR A 254 6.55 -5.91 16.65
N LEU A 255 6.85 -7.04 16.01
CA LEU A 255 6.01 -7.64 14.98
C LEU A 255 4.57 -7.85 15.49
N ASN A 256 3.57 -7.49 14.68
CA ASN A 256 2.15 -7.64 15.00
C ASN A 256 1.65 -9.10 14.86
N GLN A 257 2.33 -10.05 15.49
CA GLN A 257 1.94 -11.46 15.46
C GLN A 257 0.90 -11.83 16.54
N GLN A 258 0.13 -12.90 16.31
CA GLN A 258 -0.89 -13.41 17.25
C GLN A 258 -0.31 -14.08 18.51
#